data_AF-I4VIR7-F1
#
_entry.id   AF-I4VIR7-F1
#
_cell.length_a   1.000
_cell.length_b   1.000
_cell.length_c   1.000
_cell.angle_alpha   90.00
_cell.angle_beta   90.00
_cell.angle_gamma   90.00
#
_symmetry.space_group_name_H-M   'P 1'
#
loop_
_entity.id
_entity.type
_entity.pdbx_description
1 polymer ?
#
loop_
_entity_poly.entity_id
_entity_poly.type
_entity_poly.pdbx_seq_one_letter_code
_entity_poly.pdbx_strand_id
1 'polypeptide(L)'
;MKYLLLAVLLDFFVSGVFAAEPARCKQQTVEKSVMEMCLLPGAAFQHDLYTLKADKVLIFALVDDYSENVELEHTIPEGLTIEFPLSKQGEKTIKIRGGCVPESKDGAEVARVCNFYWGKYQIIKGVRFEFE
;
A
#
# COMPACT_ATOMS: atom_id res chain seq x y z
N MET A 1 -63.89 -26.25 -5.49
CA MET A 1 -62.65 -25.76 -6.15
C MET A 1 -62.01 -24.70 -5.24
N LYS A 2 -60.95 -25.05 -4.51
CA LYS A 2 -60.13 -24.12 -3.74
C LYS A 2 -58.80 -23.97 -4.47
N TYR A 3 -58.51 -22.79 -5.01
CA TYR A 3 -57.21 -22.47 -5.59
C TYR A 3 -56.24 -22.18 -4.44
N LEU A 4 -55.25 -23.04 -4.27
CA LEU A 4 -54.15 -22.85 -3.32
C LEU A 4 -53.07 -22.04 -4.06
N LEU A 5 -52.86 -20.79 -3.65
CA LEU A 5 -51.76 -19.93 -4.10
C LEU A 5 -50.42 -20.55 -3.66
N LEU A 6 -49.57 -20.93 -4.62
CA LEU A 6 -48.16 -21.21 -4.35
C LEU A 6 -47.41 -19.87 -4.27
N ALA A 7 -47.01 -19.49 -3.06
CA ALA A 7 -46.05 -18.41 -2.84
C ALA A 7 -44.64 -18.93 -3.19
N VAL A 8 -44.04 -18.36 -4.24
CA VAL A 8 -42.62 -18.58 -4.57
C VAL A 8 -41.80 -17.79 -3.54
N LEU A 9 -41.20 -18.50 -2.60
CA LEU A 9 -40.16 -17.98 -1.72
C LEU A 9 -38.87 -17.82 -2.55
N LEU A 10 -38.58 -16.60 -2.97
CA LEU A 10 -37.25 -16.20 -3.42
C LEU A 10 -36.40 -15.97 -2.16
N ASP A 11 -35.70 -17.03 -1.73
CA ASP A 11 -34.63 -16.91 -0.74
C ASP A 11 -33.49 -16.08 -1.35
N PHE A 12 -33.43 -14.82 -0.93
CA PHE A 12 -32.25 -13.98 -1.12
C PHE A 12 -31.13 -14.57 -0.25
N PHE A 13 -30.23 -15.35 -0.86
CA PHE A 13 -28.91 -15.61 -0.28
C PHE A 13 -28.16 -14.27 -0.21
N VAL A 14 -28.30 -13.56 0.90
CA VAL A 14 -27.40 -12.47 1.28
C VAL A 14 -26.07 -13.12 1.60
N SER A 15 -25.24 -13.29 0.57
CA SER A 15 -23.82 -13.57 0.79
C SER A 15 -23.27 -12.35 1.51
N GLY A 16 -22.97 -12.50 2.80
CA GLY A 16 -22.30 -11.46 3.58
C GLY A 16 -20.98 -11.14 2.90
N VAL A 17 -20.93 -10.01 2.20
CA VAL A 17 -19.68 -9.44 1.73
C VAL A 17 -18.96 -9.00 2.99
N PHE A 18 -17.96 -9.78 3.42
CA PHE A 18 -17.01 -9.31 4.43
C PHE A 18 -16.33 -8.09 3.82
N ALA A 19 -16.79 -6.90 4.21
CA ALA A 19 -16.17 -5.66 3.80
C ALA A 19 -14.74 -5.66 4.37
N ALA A 20 -13.74 -5.60 3.47
CA ALA A 20 -12.37 -5.37 3.88
C ALA A 20 -12.31 -4.06 4.68
N GLU A 21 -11.46 -4.03 5.71
CA GLU A 21 -11.25 -2.81 6.48
C GLU A 21 -10.76 -1.67 5.57
N PRO A 22 -11.11 -0.40 5.88
CA PRO A 22 -10.69 0.72 5.06
C PRO A 22 -9.17 0.88 5.07
N ALA A 23 -8.63 1.37 3.96
CA ALA A 23 -7.21 1.70 3.85
C ALA A 23 -6.80 2.73 4.92
N ARG A 24 -5.68 2.47 5.59
CA ARG A 24 -5.06 3.37 6.57
C ARG A 24 -3.88 4.06 5.90
N CYS A 25 -4.02 5.35 5.58
CA CYS A 25 -3.04 6.12 4.81
C CYS A 25 -2.37 7.22 5.64
N LYS A 26 -1.08 7.43 5.43
CA LYS A 26 -0.30 8.55 6.00
C LYS A 26 0.45 9.28 4.89
N GLN A 27 0.42 10.61 4.96
CA GLN A 27 1.05 11.48 3.95
C GLN A 27 2.23 12.26 4.52
N GLN A 28 3.23 12.50 3.67
CA GLN A 28 4.42 13.32 3.96
C GLN A 28 4.76 14.15 2.71
N THR A 29 5.23 15.38 2.87
CA THR A 29 5.66 16.22 1.74
C THR A 29 7.18 16.28 1.67
N VAL A 30 7.76 15.99 0.51
CA VAL A 30 9.21 15.97 0.26
C VAL A 30 9.50 16.57 -1.11
N GLU A 31 10.39 17.57 -1.18
CA GLU A 31 10.78 18.23 -2.45
C GLU A 31 9.59 18.65 -3.34
N LYS A 32 8.50 19.13 -2.72
CA LYS A 32 7.23 19.54 -3.35
C LYS A 32 6.33 18.40 -3.84
N SER A 33 6.75 17.14 -3.71
CA SER A 33 5.89 15.98 -3.94
C SER A 33 5.19 15.55 -2.65
N VAL A 34 3.95 15.12 -2.76
CA VAL A 34 3.19 14.48 -1.68
C VAL A 34 3.35 12.97 -1.79
N MET A 35 4.02 12.39 -0.79
CA MET A 35 4.19 10.97 -0.62
C MET A 35 3.08 10.41 0.25
N GLU A 36 2.45 9.33 -0.16
CA GLU A 36 1.41 8.63 0.60
C GLU A 36 1.82 7.18 0.76
N MET A 37 1.92 6.72 2.01
CA MET A 37 2.06 5.32 2.34
C MET A 37 0.75 4.84 2.96
N CYS A 38 0.18 3.76 2.42
CA CYS A 38 -1.04 3.17 2.97
C CYS A 38 -0.83 1.70 3.29
N LEU A 39 -1.46 1.26 4.37
CA LEU A 39 -1.80 -0.12 4.65
C LEU A 39 -3.24 -0.37 4.19
N LEU A 40 -3.41 -1.34 3.30
CA LEU A 40 -4.70 -1.83 2.83
C LEU A 40 -4.90 -3.21 3.45
N PRO A 41 -5.76 -3.33 4.47
CA PRO A 41 -5.99 -4.61 5.10
C PRO A 41 -6.63 -5.62 4.14
N GLY A 42 -6.15 -6.86 4.18
CA GLY A 42 -6.76 -7.99 3.49
C GLY A 42 -8.12 -8.36 4.11
N ALA A 43 -8.95 -9.09 3.37
CA ALA A 43 -10.07 -9.80 4.00
C ALA A 43 -9.55 -10.98 4.85
N ALA A 44 -10.44 -11.70 5.53
CA ALA A 44 -10.05 -12.87 6.32
C ALA A 44 -9.22 -13.87 5.48
N PHE A 45 -8.05 -14.25 6.00
CA PHE A 45 -7.07 -15.13 5.34
C PHE A 45 -6.47 -14.59 4.03
N GLN A 46 -6.45 -13.27 3.86
CA GLN A 46 -5.75 -12.59 2.78
C GLN A 46 -4.61 -11.74 3.34
N HIS A 47 -3.57 -11.55 2.52
CA HIS A 47 -2.45 -10.68 2.86
C HIS A 47 -2.86 -9.21 2.85
N ASP A 48 -2.21 -8.44 3.73
CA ASP A 48 -2.27 -6.99 3.68
C ASP A 48 -1.41 -6.46 2.52
N LEU A 49 -1.76 -5.26 2.03
CA LEU A 49 -0.96 -4.55 1.03
C LEU A 49 -0.41 -3.23 1.58
N TYR A 50 0.89 -3.02 1.38
CA TYR A 50 1.56 -1.74 1.57
C TYR A 50 1.69 -1.04 0.22
N THR A 51 1.09 0.15 0.10
CA THR A 51 1.16 0.94 -1.14
C THR A 51 1.91 2.24 -0.91
N LEU A 52 2.78 2.58 -1.87
CA LEU A 52 3.43 3.87 -1.93
C LEU A 52 2.89 4.64 -3.15
N LYS A 53 2.47 5.87 -2.94
CA LYS A 53 2.11 6.81 -4.01
C LYS A 53 2.94 8.08 -3.92
N ALA A 54 3.24 8.66 -5.07
CA ALA A 54 3.80 10.01 -5.19
C ALA A 54 2.83 10.85 -6.02
N ASP A 55 2.38 11.99 -5.49
CA ASP A 55 1.47 12.91 -6.18
C ASP A 55 0.22 12.22 -6.75
N LYS A 56 -0.35 11.29 -5.95
CA LYS A 56 -1.51 10.43 -6.27
C LYS A 56 -1.25 9.33 -7.32
N VAL A 57 -0.04 9.22 -7.85
CA VAL A 57 0.36 8.14 -8.77
C VAL A 57 0.90 6.96 -7.96
N LEU A 58 0.37 5.77 -8.18
CA LEU A 58 0.85 4.53 -7.55
C LEU A 58 2.26 4.19 -8.03
N ILE A 59 3.18 4.00 -7.09
CA ILE A 59 4.56 3.56 -7.37
C ILE A 59 4.66 2.04 -7.23
N PHE A 60 4.20 1.50 -6.10
CA PHE A 60 4.13 0.07 -5.85
C PHE A 60 2.97 -0.30 -4.94
N ALA A 61 2.59 -1.58 -5.00
CA ALA A 61 1.79 -2.29 -4.02
C ALA A 61 2.54 -3.58 -3.67
N LEU A 62 2.86 -3.77 -2.40
CA LEU A 62 3.64 -4.90 -1.90
C LEU A 62 2.78 -5.66 -0.91
N VAL A 63 2.75 -6.99 -1.02
CA VAL A 63 2.20 -7.83 0.04
C VAL A 63 3.10 -7.72 1.27
N ASP A 64 2.50 -7.81 2.45
CA ASP A 64 3.18 -7.80 3.75
C ASP A 64 4.47 -8.64 3.80
N ASP A 65 4.44 -9.89 3.34
CA ASP A 65 5.57 -10.84 3.36
C ASP A 65 6.83 -10.41 2.59
N TYR A 66 6.72 -9.42 1.69
CA TYR A 66 7.85 -8.91 0.90
C TYR A 66 8.06 -7.40 1.08
N SER A 67 7.56 -6.85 2.19
CA SER A 67 7.57 -5.42 2.43
C SER A 67 8.76 -4.92 3.24
N GLU A 68 9.54 -5.79 3.90
CA GLU A 68 10.55 -5.39 4.90
C GLU A 68 11.86 -4.84 4.30
N ASN A 69 12.25 -5.33 3.12
CA ASN A 69 13.47 -4.90 2.44
C ASN A 69 13.28 -4.90 0.92
N VAL A 70 12.99 -3.72 0.39
CA VAL A 70 12.56 -3.47 -0.97
C VAL A 70 13.63 -2.61 -1.65
N GLU A 71 14.00 -3.02 -2.86
CA GLU A 71 14.81 -2.22 -3.77
C GLU A 71 14.19 -2.23 -5.16
N LEU A 72 13.78 -1.05 -5.63
CA LEU A 72 13.33 -0.83 -7.00
C LEU A 72 14.35 0.04 -7.72
N GLU A 73 14.77 -0.37 -8.91
CA GLU A 73 15.73 0.35 -9.73
C GLU A 73 15.05 0.87 -11.00
N HIS A 74 15.29 2.13 -11.33
CA HIS A 74 14.84 2.75 -12.57
C HIS A 74 16.03 3.41 -13.28
N THR A 75 16.18 3.12 -14.57
CA THR A 75 17.15 3.80 -15.43
C THR A 75 16.41 4.82 -16.28
N ILE A 76 16.80 6.09 -16.15
CA ILE A 76 16.20 7.20 -16.89
C ILE A 76 16.58 7.04 -18.37
N PRO A 77 15.61 6.91 -19.29
CA PRO A 77 15.90 6.79 -20.71
C PRO A 77 16.54 8.07 -21.26
N GLU A 78 17.31 7.93 -22.33
CA GLU A 78 17.90 9.08 -23.01
C GLU A 78 16.83 9.85 -23.81
N GLY A 79 16.96 11.18 -23.87
CA GLY A 79 16.07 12.05 -24.62
C GLY A 79 14.95 12.69 -23.79
N LEU A 80 13.86 13.07 -24.46
CA LEU A 80 12.72 13.74 -23.83
C LEU A 80 11.80 12.70 -23.17
N THR A 81 11.87 12.58 -21.86
CA THR A 81 10.99 11.71 -21.07
C THR A 81 10.22 12.47 -19.99
N ILE A 82 9.04 11.94 -19.67
CA ILE A 82 8.24 12.40 -18.53
C ILE A 82 8.65 11.54 -17.35
N GLU A 83 9.38 12.14 -16.42
CA GLU A 83 9.85 11.49 -15.19
C GLU A 83 9.29 12.21 -13.97
N PHE A 84 9.18 11.48 -12.86
CA PHE A 84 8.96 12.09 -11.56
C PHE A 84 10.09 13.10 -11.26
N PRO A 85 9.79 14.29 -10.71
CA PRO A 85 10.82 15.23 -10.29
C PRO A 85 11.85 14.59 -9.34
N LEU A 86 11.41 13.70 -8.46
CA LEU A 86 12.26 12.91 -7.56
C LEU A 86 13.21 11.96 -8.29
N SER A 87 12.96 11.57 -9.54
CA SER A 87 13.92 10.78 -10.33
C SER A 87 15.07 11.62 -10.87
N LYS A 88 14.89 12.94 -11.04
CA LYS A 88 15.86 13.84 -11.68
C LYS A 88 16.91 14.36 -10.69
N GLN A 89 17.74 13.46 -10.16
CA GLN A 89 18.74 13.80 -9.15
C GLN A 89 20.17 14.01 -9.68
N GLY A 90 20.40 13.72 -10.96
CA GLY A 90 21.68 13.88 -11.66
C GLY A 90 22.29 12.55 -12.13
N GLU A 91 21.85 11.44 -11.54
CA GLU A 91 22.27 10.09 -11.91
C GLU A 91 21.41 9.50 -13.04
N LYS A 92 22.00 8.64 -13.88
CA LYS A 92 21.28 7.88 -14.92
C LYS A 92 20.36 6.81 -14.33
N THR A 93 20.74 6.25 -13.18
CA THR A 93 20.00 5.22 -12.48
C THR A 93 19.60 5.72 -11.10
N ILE A 94 18.33 5.58 -10.76
CA ILE A 94 17.76 5.99 -9.49
C ILE A 94 17.12 4.78 -8.79
N LYS A 95 17.20 4.75 -7.47
CA LYS A 95 16.64 3.66 -6.66
C LYS A 95 15.60 4.16 -5.68
N ILE A 96 14.56 3.36 -5.48
CA ILE A 96 13.72 3.43 -4.30
C ILE A 96 14.13 2.27 -3.40
N ARG A 97 14.57 2.57 -2.17
CA ARG A 97 15.06 1.58 -1.21
C ARG A 97 14.44 1.78 0.15
N GLY A 98 14.13 0.70 0.86
CA GLY A 98 13.53 0.79 2.19
C GLY A 98 12.66 -0.41 2.52
N GLY A 99 11.70 -0.22 3.40
CA GLY A 99 10.75 -1.25 3.77
C GLY A 99 9.89 -0.90 4.97
N CYS A 100 8.92 -1.75 5.23
CA CYS A 100 8.03 -1.75 6.38
C CYS A 100 8.41 -2.92 7.29
N VAL A 101 9.18 -2.64 8.33
CA VAL A 101 9.74 -3.68 9.22
C VAL A 101 8.77 -3.93 10.38
N PRO A 102 8.51 -5.20 10.77
CA PRO A 102 7.68 -5.52 11.91
C PRO A 102 8.32 -5.07 13.23
N GLU A 103 7.48 -4.60 14.14
CA GLU A 103 7.81 -4.36 15.54
C GLU A 103 7.01 -5.33 16.39
N SER A 104 7.72 -6.13 17.19
CA SER A 104 7.11 -7.14 18.05
C SER A 104 7.17 -6.73 19.51
N LYS A 105 6.10 -7.03 20.25
CA LYS A 105 6.02 -6.90 21.70
C LYS A 105 5.38 -8.16 22.27
N ASP A 106 5.99 -8.70 23.32
CA ASP A 106 5.51 -9.91 24.01
C ASP A 106 5.24 -11.12 23.08
N GLY A 107 6.04 -11.23 22.00
CA GLY A 107 5.94 -12.31 21.02
C GLY A 107 4.89 -12.14 19.92
N ALA A 108 4.15 -11.03 19.92
CA ALA A 108 3.21 -10.66 18.86
C ALA A 108 3.71 -9.46 18.05
N GLU A 109 3.44 -9.43 16.76
CA GLU A 109 3.63 -8.24 15.94
C GLU A 109 2.57 -7.20 16.31
N VAL A 110 3.00 -6.01 16.73
CA VAL A 110 2.11 -4.93 17.19
C VAL A 110 2.10 -3.73 16.24
N ALA A 111 3.08 -3.66 15.33
CA ALA A 111 3.10 -2.64 14.30
C ALA A 111 4.05 -3.01 13.16
N ARG A 112 3.91 -2.32 12.03
CA ARG A 112 5.00 -2.15 11.05
C ARG A 112 5.41 -0.70 10.93
N VAL A 113 6.72 -0.48 10.78
CA VAL A 113 7.31 0.86 10.62
C VAL A 113 7.99 0.95 9.26
N CYS A 114 7.43 1.81 8.40
CA CYS A 114 7.87 2.03 7.04
C CYS A 114 8.88 3.18 6.94
N ASN A 115 9.98 2.93 6.21
CA ASN A 115 11.00 3.91 5.86
C ASN A 115 11.45 3.68 4.42
N PHE A 116 11.39 4.70 3.58
CA PHE A 116 11.82 4.62 2.18
C PHE A 116 12.62 5.84 1.76
N TYR A 117 13.61 5.60 0.90
CA TYR A 117 14.40 6.60 0.20
C TYR A 117 14.14 6.50 -1.29
N TRP A 118 14.07 7.65 -1.97
CA TRP A 118 14.13 7.78 -3.42
C TRP A 118 15.41 8.54 -3.75
N GLY A 119 16.43 7.83 -4.21
CA GLY A 119 17.79 8.34 -4.31
C GLY A 119 18.29 8.89 -2.97
N LYS A 120 18.62 10.18 -2.94
CA LYS A 120 19.11 10.87 -1.74
C LYS A 120 18.01 11.35 -0.80
N TYR A 121 16.75 11.37 -1.23
CA TYR A 121 15.65 11.90 -0.44
C TYR A 121 14.96 10.81 0.36
N GLN A 122 14.77 11.02 1.66
CA GLN A 122 13.92 10.16 2.49
C GLN A 122 12.46 10.52 2.23
N ILE A 123 11.78 9.72 1.42
CA ILE A 123 10.40 9.98 0.98
C ILE A 123 9.35 9.49 1.98
N ILE A 124 9.69 8.49 2.80
CA ILE A 124 8.87 7.99 3.90
C ILE A 124 9.78 7.84 5.12
N LYS A 125 9.42 8.53 6.20
CA LYS A 125 10.17 8.52 7.47
C LYS A 125 9.27 8.10 8.62
N GLY A 126 9.52 6.93 9.20
CA GLY A 126 8.87 6.45 10.43
C GLY A 126 7.36 6.34 10.35
N VAL A 127 6.80 5.98 9.19
CA VAL A 127 5.35 5.77 9.05
C VAL A 127 4.99 4.47 9.76
N ARG A 128 4.30 4.57 10.89
CA ARG A 128 3.88 3.43 11.73
C ARG A 128 2.44 3.01 11.45
N PHE A 129 2.18 1.73 11.27
CA PHE A 129 0.84 1.14 11.27
C PHE A 129 0.74 0.17 12.44
N GLU A 130 -0.21 0.38 13.35
CA GLU A 130 -0.39 -0.46 14.54
C GLU A 130 -1.41 -1.56 14.26
N PHE A 131 -1.21 -2.72 14.88
CA PHE A 131 -2.14 -3.84 14.83
C PHE A 131 -2.82 -3.97 16.20
N GLU A 132 -4.13 -4.20 16.16
CA GLU A 132 -4.97 -4.39 17.35
C GLU A 132 -5.10 -5.87 17.73
#